data_AF-A0A2N3HP78-F1
#
_entry.id   AF-A0A2N3HP78-F1
#
_cell.length_a   1.000
_cell.length_b   1.000
_cell.length_c   1.000
_cell.angle_alpha   90.00
_cell.angle_beta   90.00
_cell.angle_gamma   90.00
#
_symmetry.space_group_name_H-M   'P 1'
#
loop_
_entity.id
_entity.type
_entity.pdbx_description
1 polymer ?
#
loop_
_entity_poly.entity_id
_entity_poly.type
_entity_poly.pdbx_seq_one_letter_code
_entity_poly.pdbx_strand_id
1 'polypeptide(L)'
;MEKINNVEIDNGYSKHQLQYVQSPKEIISAAYTVTHRLEEDIVKEINEKGIKLLIKTNSDYSMVEYSELITDDYDLKHRFNENHPRS
;
A
#
# COMPACT_ATOMS: atom_id res chain seq x y z
N MET A 1 15.48 0.74 2.52
CA MET A 1 14.05 0.92 2.27
C MET A 1 13.23 0.09 3.25
N GLU A 2 12.60 0.78 4.17
CA GLU A 2 11.68 0.19 5.16
C GLU A 2 10.39 -0.30 4.48
N LYS A 3 9.67 -1.22 5.13
CA LYS A 3 8.40 -1.78 4.63
C LYS A 3 7.23 -1.24 5.44
N ILE A 4 6.07 -1.05 4.81
CA ILE A 4 4.85 -0.66 5.53
C ILE A 4 4.25 -1.90 6.19
N ASN A 5 4.07 -1.86 7.50
CA ASN A 5 3.63 -3.04 8.25
C ASN A 5 2.12 -3.30 8.15
N ASN A 6 1.32 -2.26 7.89
CA ASN A 6 -0.14 -2.33 7.89
C ASN A 6 -0.72 -2.16 6.47
N VAL A 7 -0.45 -3.14 5.60
CA VAL A 7 -0.95 -3.14 4.21
C VAL A 7 -2.07 -4.17 4.04
N GLU A 8 -3.18 -3.75 3.46
CA GLU A 8 -4.31 -4.61 3.06
C GLU A 8 -4.45 -4.58 1.53
N ILE A 9 -4.54 -5.76 0.92
CA ILE A 9 -4.69 -5.91 -0.53
C ILE A 9 -6.06 -6.50 -0.82
N ASP A 10 -6.83 -5.84 -1.69
CA ASP A 10 -8.19 -6.19 -2.08
C ASP A 10 -8.26 -6.43 -3.58
N ASN A 11 -8.62 -7.64 -4.02
CA ASN A 11 -8.77 -7.97 -5.44
C ASN A 11 -10.24 -7.92 -5.94
N GLY A 12 -11.14 -7.37 -5.13
CA GLY A 12 -12.58 -7.33 -5.39
C GLY A 12 -13.34 -8.59 -4.95
N TYR A 13 -12.65 -9.69 -4.65
CA TYR A 13 -13.24 -10.95 -4.16
C TYR A 13 -12.84 -11.24 -2.71
N SER A 14 -11.59 -10.96 -2.37
CA SER A 14 -11.01 -11.20 -1.05
C SER A 14 -10.08 -10.07 -0.65
N LYS A 15 -10.02 -9.86 0.67
CA LYS A 15 -9.08 -8.93 1.31
C LYS A 15 -8.01 -9.72 2.04
N HIS A 16 -6.76 -9.35 1.83
CA HIS A 16 -5.61 -9.99 2.45
C HIS A 16 -4.78 -8.96 3.20
N GLN A 17 -4.58 -9.20 4.50
CA GLN A 17 -3.54 -8.50 5.23
C GLN A 17 -2.19 -9.02 4.70
N LEU A 18 -1.38 -8.10 4.18
CA LEU A 18 -0.05 -8.43 3.68
C LEU A 18 0.83 -8.89 4.84
N GLN A 19 1.47 -10.04 4.64
CA GLN A 19 2.55 -10.53 5.46
C GLN A 19 3.72 -10.84 4.54
N TYR A 20 4.74 -9.98 4.51
CA TYR A 20 5.84 -10.05 3.53
C TYR A 20 6.59 -11.39 3.45
N VAL A 21 6.46 -12.25 4.47
CA VAL A 21 7.11 -13.57 4.51
C VAL A 21 6.14 -14.70 4.14
N GLN A 22 4.84 -14.52 4.37
CA GLN A 22 3.83 -15.58 4.25
C GLN A 22 2.86 -15.40 3.08
N SER A 23 2.70 -14.16 2.60
CA SER A 23 1.79 -13.88 1.50
C SER A 23 2.33 -14.42 0.16
N PRO A 24 1.43 -14.77 -0.78
CA PRO A 24 1.79 -15.08 -2.16
C PRO A 24 2.67 -14.00 -2.79
N LYS A 25 3.50 -14.41 -3.76
CA LYS A 25 4.44 -13.50 -4.43
C LYS A 25 3.71 -12.40 -5.18
N GLU A 26 2.54 -12.69 -5.73
CA GLU A 26 1.70 -11.75 -6.48
C GLU A 26 1.18 -10.63 -5.56
N ILE A 27 0.70 -11.00 -4.37
CA ILE A 27 0.26 -10.05 -3.33
C ILE A 27 1.44 -9.20 -2.85
N ILE A 28 2.59 -9.82 -2.59
CA ILE A 28 3.81 -9.10 -2.20
C ILE A 28 4.25 -8.14 -3.33
N SER A 29 4.19 -8.58 -4.58
CA SER A 29 4.55 -7.79 -5.75
C SER A 29 3.65 -6.57 -5.92
N ALA A 30 2.33 -6.73 -5.74
CA ALA A 30 1.38 -5.62 -5.77
C ALA A 30 1.70 -4.58 -4.69
N ALA A 31 2.00 -5.04 -3.47
CA ALA A 31 2.45 -4.14 -2.40
C ALA A 31 3.72 -3.40 -2.78
N TYR A 32 4.74 -4.11 -3.29
CA TYR A 32 5.98 -3.50 -3.70
C TYR A 32 5.77 -2.43 -4.77
N THR A 33 4.91 -2.67 -5.77
CA THR A 33 4.60 -1.68 -6.83
C THR A 33 4.15 -0.34 -6.25
N VAL A 34 3.42 -0.33 -5.14
CA VAL A 34 3.00 0.90 -4.46
C VAL A 34 4.10 1.43 -3.54
N THR A 35 4.66 0.59 -2.68
CA THR A 35 5.53 1.06 -1.59
C THR A 35 6.94 1.43 -2.04
N HIS A 36 7.46 0.89 -3.15
CA HIS A 36 8.82 1.19 -3.63
C HIS A 36 8.98 2.60 -4.19
N ARG A 37 7.88 3.31 -4.45
CA ARG A 37 7.87 4.69 -4.97
C ARG A 37 7.77 5.73 -3.86
N LEU A 38 7.48 5.30 -2.64
CA LEU A 38 7.30 6.20 -1.52
C LEU A 38 8.66 6.61 -0.95
N GLU A 39 8.77 7.87 -0.56
CA GLU A 39 9.93 8.36 0.18
C GLU A 39 10.02 7.70 1.56
N GLU A 40 11.24 7.53 2.08
CA GLU A 40 11.47 6.79 3.33
C GLU A 40 10.86 7.47 4.56
N ASP A 41 10.70 8.79 4.55
CA ASP A 41 10.01 9.56 5.58
C ASP A 41 8.50 9.28 5.61
N ILE A 42 7.86 9.17 4.44
CA ILE A 42 6.43 8.80 4.34
C ILE A 42 6.21 7.40 4.89
N VAL A 43 7.07 6.44 4.52
CA VAL A 43 6.99 5.06 5.01
C VAL A 43 7.11 4.99 6.53
N LYS A 44 8.08 5.71 7.10
CA LYS A 44 8.26 5.79 8.56
C LYS A 44 7.04 6.39 9.23
N GLU A 45 6.52 7.50 8.72
CA GLU A 45 5.38 8.18 9.31
C GLU A 45 4.11 7.30 9.28
N ILE A 46 3.89 6.56 8.20
CA ILE A 46 2.81 5.56 8.10
C ILE A 46 2.97 4.48 9.18
N ASN A 47 4.19 3.95 9.35
CA ASN A 47 4.49 2.91 10.32
C ASN A 47 4.35 3.40 11.77
N GLU A 48 4.89 4.57 12.09
CA GLU A 48 4.84 5.18 13.43
C GLU A 48 3.41 5.51 13.84
N LYS A 49 2.60 6.01 12.91
CA LYS A 49 1.18 6.30 13.14
C LYS A 49 0.28 5.06 13.04
N GLY A 50 0.82 3.90 12.64
CA GLY A 50 0.05 2.67 12.45
C GLY A 50 -1.01 2.74 11.34
N ILE A 51 -0.83 3.64 10.38
CA ILE A 51 -1.81 3.92 9.32
C ILE A 51 -1.93 2.72 8.38
N LYS A 52 -3.17 2.38 8.01
CA LYS A 52 -3.44 1.30 7.06
C LYS A 52 -3.28 1.82 5.62
N LEU A 53 -2.49 1.11 4.83
CA LEU A 53 -2.43 1.27 3.37
C LEU A 53 -3.34 0.23 2.72
N LEU A 54 -4.38 0.69 2.03
CA LEU A 54 -5.24 -0.15 1.19
C LEU A 54 -4.72 -0.11 -0.24
N ILE A 55 -4.57 -1.28 -0.86
CA ILE A 55 -4.21 -1.43 -2.27
C ILE A 55 -5.29 -2.28 -2.94
N LYS A 56 -5.95 -1.75 -3.96
CA LYS A 56 -6.82 -2.56 -4.82
C LYS A 56 -6.08 -3.06 -6.03
N THR A 57 -6.35 -4.30 -6.37
CA THR A 57 -5.84 -4.96 -7.56
C THR A 57 -6.98 -5.55 -8.37
N ASN A 58 -6.67 -5.97 -9.60
CA ASN A 58 -7.52 -6.90 -10.31
C ASN A 58 -7.55 -8.29 -9.62
N SER A 59 -8.44 -9.16 -10.10
CA SER A 59 -8.69 -10.52 -9.58
C SER A 59 -7.44 -11.35 -9.29
N ASP A 60 -6.45 -11.24 -10.18
CA ASP A 60 -5.24 -12.08 -10.17
C ASP A 60 -4.02 -11.36 -9.58
N TYR A 61 -4.22 -10.21 -8.92
CA TYR A 61 -3.17 -9.39 -8.30
C TYR A 61 -2.07 -8.89 -9.25
N SER A 62 -2.28 -8.98 -10.57
CA SER A 62 -1.29 -8.63 -11.59
C SER A 62 -1.24 -7.14 -11.90
N MET A 63 -2.30 -6.40 -11.57
CA MET A 63 -2.38 -4.95 -11.79
C MET A 63 -2.94 -4.27 -10.55
N VAL A 64 -2.26 -3.22 -10.08
CA VAL A 64 -2.77 -2.31 -9.05
C VAL A 64 -3.71 -1.31 -9.72
N GLU A 65 -4.96 -1.28 -9.26
CA GLU A 65 -5.98 -0.36 -9.77
C GLU A 65 -5.93 0.98 -9.02
N TYR A 66 -5.77 0.94 -7.70
CA TYR A 66 -5.62 2.14 -6.87
C TYR A 66 -4.98 1.80 -5.53
N SER A 67 -4.44 2.81 -4.84
CA SER A 67 -4.01 2.70 -3.45
C SER A 67 -4.39 3.95 -2.65
N GLU A 68 -4.58 3.79 -1.34
CA GLU A 68 -4.96 4.86 -0.42
C GLU A 68 -4.53 4.58 1.02
N LEU A 69 -4.17 5.65 1.73
CA LEU A 69 -3.98 5.63 3.17
C LEU A 69 -5.32 5.85 3.89
N ILE A 70 -5.70 4.92 4.77
CA ILE A 70 -6.87 5.03 5.63
C ILE A 70 -6.50 5.82 6.88
N THR A 71 -6.62 7.14 6.79
CA THR A 71 -6.29 8.11 7.84
C THR A 71 -7.12 9.39 7.66
N ASP A 72 -7.24 10.22 8.70
CA ASP A 72 -7.79 11.58 8.60
C ASP A 72 -6.70 12.64 8.39
N ASP A 73 -5.43 12.22 8.34
CA ASP A 73 -4.29 13.08 8.06
C ASP A 73 -4.22 13.47 6.58
N TYR A 74 -4.79 14.64 6.26
CA TYR A 74 -4.86 15.16 4.89
C TYR A 74 -3.50 15.49 4.28
N ASP A 75 -2.54 15.94 5.09
CA ASP A 75 -1.20 16.31 4.62
C ASP A 75 -0.44 15.06 4.17
N LEU A 76 -0.48 14.02 5.00
CA LEU A 76 0.09 12.73 4.66
C LEU A 76 -0.58 12.07 3.45
N LYS A 77 -1.92 12.18 3.33
CA LYS A 77 -2.63 11.73 2.12
C LYS A 77 -2.19 12.49 0.88
N HIS A 78 -1.99 13.80 0.97
CA HIS A 78 -1.52 14.62 -0.15
C HIS A 78 -0.13 14.18 -0.60
N ARG A 79 0.84 14.10 0.33
CA ARG A 79 2.21 13.65 0.07
C ARG A 79 2.27 12.23 -0.52
N PHE A 80 1.42 11.33 -0.02
CA PHE A 80 1.29 9.98 -0.57
C PHE A 80 0.79 10.00 -2.02
N ASN A 81 -0.24 10.79 -2.33
CA ASN A 81 -0.80 10.88 -3.68
C ASN A 81 0.13 11.60 -4.68
N GLU A 82 0.93 12.57 -4.24
CA GLU A 82 1.94 13.21 -5.09
C GLU A 82 3.03 12.23 -5.53
N ASN A 83 3.45 11.35 -4.62
CA ASN A 83 4.39 10.26 -4.90
C ASN A 83 3.76 9.09 -5.68
N HIS A 84 2.42 9.06 -5.78
CA HIS A 84 1.68 8.00 -6.45
C HIS A 84 0.48 8.56 -7.25
N PRO A 85 0.73 9.30 -8.35
CA PRO A 85 -0.34 9.86 -9.16
C PRO A 85 -1.26 8.73 -9.63
N ARG A 86 -2.57 8.88 -9.39
CA ARG A 86 -3.58 8.01 -9.97
C ARG A 86 -3.38 8.02 -11.49
N SER A 87 -2.98 6.89 -12.06
CA SER A 87 -2.92 6.69 -13.51
C SER A 87 -4.32 6.67 -14.10
#